data_AF-A0A564W5K7-F1
#
_entry.id   AF-A0A564W5K7-F1
#
_cell.length_a   1.000
_cell.length_b   1.000
_cell.length_c   1.000
_cell.angle_alpha   90.00
_cell.angle_beta   90.00
_cell.angle_gamma   90.00
#
_symmetry.space_group_name_H-M   'P 1'
#
loop_
_entity.id
_entity.type
_entity.pdbx_description
1 polymer ?
#
loop_
_entity_poly.entity_id
_entity_poly.type
_entity_poly.pdbx_seq_one_letter_code
_entity_poly.pdbx_strand_id
1 'polypeptide(L)'
;MTDKKVIIPAAKIVPEELQKLGKLPGIIYPVNQKITFDYLYEEYKEHCSSMDIICFEKADKVQRRLKNYLGEKVNIKVLPELRDLGHTIYFALKDVVDTVIINFADTIVLDNVAEIEGDAFFCQEDYMSDTWTYFDEKDGRIVRIYDKEPVKEEVRKKLFVGVFQFTDATCFRKCLESAFKQDSLKISTFYYALQEYSKIHPMRPVLTNSWFDIGHEDKYYNSKLEVRAREFNHITIDKNRGILKKTSDDKDKFIGEIKWYLKLPADVEYVRPRIFDYSTSYVNPYVSMEYYAYHTVHELFLYGDLTLQQWIDIFNRIRFVCDDFKRYTVQDANIRQALEEMYLTKTLQRFEKMKKDERFLAFFESTITVNGKKYQPLEKIIVALETTIPEMLYDVDTFNIIHGDLCFANIMVDSNFSFIKVIDPRGKFGTYDIYGDFRYELAKLFHSVDGKYDFIIKDLFDLDYNIETSCINYRIQDRKREFNLYKVFLDTFAAEIGNDLRKVELIEALLFLSMIPLHGESIRHQMVMLGTGLEILNRVVNIQVEGEE
;
A
#
# COMPACT_ATOMS: atom_id res chain seq x y z
N MET A 1 -7.88 -22.24 -23.41
CA MET A 1 -7.04 -21.04 -23.27
C MET A 1 -7.80 -19.92 -23.92
N THR A 2 -7.95 -18.79 -23.23
CA THR A 2 -8.63 -17.62 -23.75
C THR A 2 -7.69 -16.91 -24.73
N ASP A 3 -8.01 -16.90 -26.02
CA ASP A 3 -7.22 -16.27 -27.10
C ASP A 3 -7.34 -14.72 -27.09
N LYS A 4 -7.37 -14.12 -25.90
CA LYS A 4 -7.51 -12.68 -25.72
C LYS A 4 -6.20 -12.08 -25.26
N LYS A 5 -5.76 -11.03 -25.93
CA LYS A 5 -4.58 -10.26 -25.53
C LYS A 5 -4.98 -8.94 -24.91
N VAL A 6 -4.36 -8.56 -23.80
CA VAL A 6 -4.60 -7.27 -23.14
C VAL A 6 -3.46 -6.31 -23.48
N ILE A 7 -3.81 -5.07 -23.85
CA ILE A 7 -2.87 -3.98 -24.10
C ILE A 7 -3.17 -2.85 -23.12
N ILE A 8 -2.15 -2.43 -22.38
CA ILE A 8 -2.24 -1.37 -21.38
C ILE A 8 -1.34 -0.20 -21.82
N PRO A 9 -1.89 0.86 -22.43
CA PRO A 9 -1.11 2.04 -22.80
C PRO A 9 -0.75 2.83 -21.52
N ALA A 10 0.52 2.76 -21.12
CA ALA A 10 1.08 3.39 -19.92
C ALA A 10 2.24 4.35 -20.26
N ALA A 11 2.13 5.04 -21.40
CA ALA A 11 3.23 5.81 -21.98
C ALA A 11 3.56 7.11 -21.22
N LYS A 12 2.58 7.70 -20.53
CA LYS A 12 2.70 8.99 -19.83
C LYS A 12 2.65 8.84 -18.32
N ILE A 13 3.28 9.78 -17.62
CA ILE A 13 3.04 9.98 -16.18
C ILE A 13 1.67 10.60 -15.91
N VAL A 14 1.18 10.44 -14.68
CA VAL A 14 -0.07 11.08 -14.24
C VAL A 14 -0.01 12.62 -14.33
N PRO A 15 -1.17 13.32 -14.43
CA PRO A 15 -1.21 14.78 -14.46
C PRO A 15 -0.58 15.44 -13.24
N GLU A 16 -0.19 16.72 -13.38
CA GLU A 16 0.57 17.47 -12.38
C GLU A 16 -0.08 17.46 -10.98
N GLU A 17 -1.41 17.54 -10.93
CA GLU A 17 -2.23 17.48 -9.71
C GLU A 17 -1.96 16.21 -8.88
N LEU A 18 -1.70 15.08 -9.55
CA LEU A 18 -1.44 13.78 -8.95
C LEU A 18 0.06 13.50 -8.73
N GLN A 19 0.96 14.39 -9.15
CA GLN A 19 2.41 14.20 -9.01
C GLN A 19 2.94 14.48 -7.60
N LYS A 20 2.07 14.79 -6.61
CA LYS A 20 2.46 14.92 -5.20
C LYS A 20 3.03 13.61 -4.62
N LEU A 21 2.54 12.47 -5.12
CA LEU A 21 3.08 11.13 -4.85
C LEU A 21 4.31 10.81 -5.71
N GLY A 22 4.79 11.78 -6.48
CA GLY A 22 5.90 11.71 -7.41
C GLY A 22 5.50 11.46 -8.86
N LYS A 23 6.46 11.64 -9.76
CA LYS A 23 6.27 11.50 -11.22
C LYS A 23 6.22 10.02 -11.60
N LEU A 24 5.02 9.45 -11.57
CA LEU A 24 4.74 8.02 -11.79
C LEU A 24 3.82 7.81 -13.01
N PRO A 25 4.07 6.79 -13.84
CA PRO A 25 3.09 6.29 -14.80
C PRO A 25 1.83 5.77 -14.11
N GLY A 26 0.66 6.00 -14.72
CA GLY A 26 -0.65 5.61 -14.15
C GLY A 26 -0.72 4.13 -13.73
N ILE A 27 -0.06 3.24 -14.49
CA ILE A 27 -0.08 1.79 -14.24
C ILE A 27 0.59 1.38 -12.92
N ILE A 28 1.52 2.19 -12.41
CA ILE A 28 2.18 1.96 -11.11
C ILE A 28 1.76 3.00 -10.06
N TYR A 29 0.71 3.76 -10.32
CA TYR A 29 0.24 4.77 -9.40
C TYR A 29 -0.37 4.09 -8.14
N PRO A 30 -0.10 4.60 -6.92
CA PRO A 30 -0.62 4.00 -5.69
C PRO A 30 -2.15 4.15 -5.59
N VAL A 31 -2.85 3.07 -5.27
CA VAL A 31 -4.30 3.04 -5.02
C VAL A 31 -4.58 2.05 -3.89
N ASN A 32 -5.12 2.53 -2.76
CA ASN A 32 -5.61 1.69 -1.64
C ASN A 32 -4.65 0.55 -1.23
N GLN A 33 -3.41 0.92 -0.88
CA GLN A 33 -2.30 0.01 -0.52
C GLN A 33 -1.85 -0.98 -1.61
N LYS A 34 -2.20 -0.72 -2.88
CA LYS A 34 -1.75 -1.45 -4.08
C LYS A 34 -1.30 -0.45 -5.15
N ILE A 35 -0.90 -0.93 -6.32
CA ILE A 35 -0.79 -0.12 -7.53
C ILE A 35 -1.92 -0.46 -8.52
N THR A 36 -2.21 0.44 -9.46
CA THR A 36 -3.21 0.22 -10.52
C THR A 36 -3.06 -1.13 -11.23
N PHE A 37 -1.82 -1.52 -11.54
CA PHE A 37 -1.54 -2.80 -12.19
C PHE A 37 -2.04 -4.02 -11.40
N ASP A 38 -2.00 -3.99 -10.07
CA ASP A 38 -2.45 -5.13 -9.25
C ASP A 38 -3.94 -5.40 -9.48
N TYR A 39 -4.75 -4.36 -9.72
CA TYR A 39 -6.17 -4.50 -10.04
C TYR A 39 -6.37 -5.06 -11.44
N LEU A 40 -5.65 -4.50 -12.43
CA LEU A 40 -5.76 -4.97 -13.82
C LEU A 40 -5.25 -6.41 -14.00
N TYR A 41 -4.22 -6.78 -13.26
CA TYR A 41 -3.68 -8.14 -13.27
C TYR A 41 -4.70 -9.13 -12.74
N GLU A 42 -5.32 -8.86 -11.58
CA GLU A 42 -6.35 -9.74 -11.01
C GLU A 42 -7.57 -9.86 -11.93
N GLU A 43 -7.97 -8.75 -12.55
CA GLU A 43 -9.11 -8.71 -13.48
C GLU A 43 -8.88 -9.58 -14.71
N TYR A 44 -7.68 -9.55 -15.30
CA TYR A 44 -7.45 -10.18 -16.59
C TYR A 44 -6.68 -11.49 -16.54
N LYS A 45 -6.01 -11.84 -15.43
CA LYS A 45 -5.11 -13.01 -15.40
C LYS A 45 -5.83 -14.28 -15.84
N GLU A 46 -7.06 -14.57 -15.42
CA GLU A 46 -7.74 -15.80 -15.85
C GLU A 46 -8.41 -15.69 -17.24
N HIS A 47 -8.42 -14.50 -17.84
CA HIS A 47 -9.19 -14.18 -19.05
C HIS A 47 -8.33 -13.81 -20.27
N CYS A 48 -7.00 -13.79 -20.14
CA CYS A 48 -6.09 -13.44 -21.24
C CYS A 48 -4.92 -14.42 -21.42
N SER A 49 -4.43 -14.51 -22.65
CA SER A 49 -3.19 -15.21 -23.00
C SER A 49 -1.95 -14.40 -22.58
N SER A 50 -2.00 -13.08 -22.73
CA SER A 50 -0.91 -12.17 -22.36
C SER A 50 -1.38 -10.73 -22.15
N MET A 51 -0.59 -9.96 -21.39
CA MET A 51 -0.74 -8.54 -21.12
C MET A 51 0.51 -7.79 -21.58
N ASP A 52 0.35 -6.85 -22.49
CA ASP A 52 1.42 -5.97 -22.97
C ASP A 52 1.25 -4.56 -22.40
N ILE A 53 2.19 -4.14 -21.55
CA ILE A 53 2.22 -2.81 -20.94
C ILE A 53 3.15 -1.92 -21.76
N ILE A 54 2.61 -0.85 -22.33
CA ILE A 54 3.31 -0.02 -23.31
C ILE A 54 3.77 1.27 -22.65
N CYS A 55 5.07 1.40 -22.40
CA CYS A 55 5.66 2.48 -21.60
C CYS A 55 6.48 3.45 -22.44
N PHE A 56 6.68 4.67 -21.95
CA PHE A 56 7.67 5.61 -22.48
C PHE A 56 8.28 6.43 -21.34
N GLU A 57 7.52 7.37 -20.78
CA GLU A 57 8.00 8.18 -19.66
C GLU A 57 8.19 7.32 -18.40
N LYS A 58 9.36 7.41 -17.77
CA LYS A 58 9.69 6.65 -16.55
C LYS A 58 9.47 5.13 -16.69
N ALA A 59 9.68 4.57 -17.90
CA ALA A 59 9.54 3.13 -18.15
C ALA A 59 10.44 2.28 -17.24
N ASP A 60 11.61 2.80 -16.84
CA ASP A 60 12.53 2.17 -15.89
C ASP A 60 11.88 1.93 -14.51
N LYS A 61 10.95 2.80 -14.08
CA LYS A 61 10.20 2.62 -12.83
C LYS A 61 9.18 1.50 -12.97
N VAL A 62 8.47 1.44 -14.10
CA VAL A 62 7.49 0.37 -14.38
C VAL A 62 8.19 -0.99 -14.42
N GLN A 63 9.31 -1.09 -15.15
CA GLN A 63 10.11 -2.32 -15.23
C GLN A 63 10.58 -2.80 -13.86
N ARG A 64 11.07 -1.89 -13.01
CA ARG A 64 11.49 -2.24 -11.65
C ARG A 64 10.32 -2.69 -10.79
N ARG A 65 9.19 -1.98 -10.84
CA ARG A 65 8.03 -2.24 -9.97
C ARG A 65 7.31 -3.52 -10.34
N LEU A 66 7.23 -3.84 -11.64
CA LEU A 66 6.51 -4.99 -12.14
C LEU A 66 7.40 -6.20 -12.38
N LYS A 67 8.67 -6.16 -11.96
CA LYS A 67 9.67 -7.22 -12.23
C LYS A 67 9.16 -8.63 -11.90
N ASN A 68 8.45 -8.79 -10.78
CA ASN A 68 7.97 -10.09 -10.31
C ASN A 68 6.75 -10.60 -11.08
N TYR A 69 6.08 -9.73 -11.84
CA TYR A 69 4.97 -10.12 -12.72
C TYR A 69 5.46 -10.55 -14.11
N LEU A 70 6.67 -10.12 -14.50
CA LEU A 70 7.19 -10.38 -15.85
C LEU A 70 7.40 -11.88 -16.11
N GLY A 71 7.01 -12.30 -17.30
CA GLY A 71 7.10 -13.69 -17.74
C GLY A 71 6.36 -13.87 -19.06
N GLU A 72 5.92 -15.09 -19.36
CA GLU A 72 5.17 -15.37 -20.60
C GLU A 72 3.87 -14.56 -20.68
N LYS A 73 3.23 -14.29 -19.54
CA LYS A 73 1.92 -13.67 -19.46
C LYS A 73 1.95 -12.14 -19.37
N VAL A 74 3.00 -11.53 -18.85
CA VAL A 74 3.09 -10.07 -18.67
C VAL A 74 4.39 -9.56 -19.28
N ASN A 75 4.26 -8.63 -20.22
CA ASN A 75 5.37 -8.05 -20.95
C ASN A 75 5.36 -6.53 -20.84
N ILE A 76 6.54 -5.92 -20.76
CA ILE A 76 6.69 -4.46 -20.88
C ILE A 76 7.39 -4.15 -22.19
N LYS A 77 6.78 -3.28 -22.99
CA LYS A 77 7.36 -2.78 -24.24
C LYS A 77 7.57 -1.27 -24.15
N VAL A 78 8.73 -0.79 -24.57
CA VAL A 78 9.06 0.63 -24.52
C VAL A 78 8.89 1.23 -25.91
N LEU A 79 8.11 2.31 -26.01
CA LEU A 79 7.93 3.05 -27.25
C LEU A 79 9.25 3.72 -27.69
N PRO A 80 9.54 3.77 -28.99
CA PRO A 80 10.68 4.52 -29.50
C PRO A 80 10.46 6.04 -29.43
N GLU A 81 9.21 6.49 -29.54
CA GLU A 81 8.82 7.90 -29.56
C GLU A 81 7.44 8.07 -28.91
N LEU A 82 7.26 9.13 -28.12
CA LEU A 82 5.96 9.50 -27.57
C LEU A 82 5.17 10.35 -28.56
N ARG A 83 3.95 9.92 -28.86
CA ARG A 83 2.97 10.68 -29.64
C ARG A 83 1.62 10.64 -28.91
N ASP A 84 0.52 10.49 -29.64
CA ASP A 84 -0.80 10.35 -29.05
C ASP A 84 -1.12 8.88 -28.66
N LEU A 85 -2.29 8.68 -28.08
CA LEU A 85 -2.76 7.37 -27.63
C LEU A 85 -2.86 6.36 -28.79
N GLY A 86 -3.32 6.80 -29.96
CA GLY A 86 -3.46 5.92 -31.12
C GLY A 86 -2.11 5.39 -31.60
N HIS A 87 -1.05 6.19 -31.56
CA HIS A 87 0.31 5.71 -31.85
C HIS A 87 0.78 4.62 -30.87
N THR A 88 0.51 4.81 -29.58
CA THR A 88 0.88 3.85 -28.53
C THR A 88 0.21 2.50 -28.77
N ILE A 89 -1.08 2.52 -29.09
CA ILE A 89 -1.87 1.31 -29.37
C ILE A 89 -1.46 0.69 -30.71
N TYR A 90 -1.21 1.49 -31.73
CA TYR A 90 -0.72 1.02 -33.02
C TYR A 90 0.60 0.26 -32.87
N PHE A 91 1.54 0.76 -32.07
CA PHE A 91 2.78 0.04 -31.78
C PHE A 91 2.51 -1.31 -31.10
N ALA A 92 1.56 -1.35 -30.17
CA ALA A 92 1.23 -2.54 -29.38
C ALA A 92 0.51 -3.64 -30.18
N LEU A 93 -0.34 -3.26 -31.14
CA LEU A 93 -1.09 -4.16 -32.02
C LEU A 93 -0.23 -4.83 -33.09
N LYS A 94 1.09 -4.67 -33.06
CA LYS A 94 1.98 -5.29 -34.05
C LYS A 94 1.90 -6.81 -33.89
N ASP A 95 1.61 -7.50 -34.98
CA ASP A 95 1.51 -8.96 -35.07
C ASP A 95 0.38 -9.57 -34.20
N VAL A 96 -0.60 -8.75 -33.76
CA VAL A 96 -1.78 -9.22 -33.03
C VAL A 96 -2.90 -9.54 -34.02
N VAL A 97 -3.32 -10.81 -34.06
CA VAL A 97 -4.38 -11.29 -34.95
C VAL A 97 -5.66 -11.69 -34.21
N ASP A 98 -5.57 -11.95 -32.92
CA ASP A 98 -6.69 -12.41 -32.10
C ASP A 98 -7.50 -11.25 -31.49
N THR A 99 -8.50 -11.58 -30.67
CA THR A 99 -9.27 -10.60 -29.91
C THR A 99 -8.35 -9.81 -28.97
N VAL A 100 -8.48 -8.49 -28.97
CA VAL A 100 -7.67 -7.60 -28.16
C VAL A 100 -8.53 -6.77 -27.22
N ILE A 101 -8.09 -6.68 -25.97
CA ILE A 101 -8.63 -5.78 -24.96
C ILE A 101 -7.64 -4.64 -24.79
N ILE A 102 -8.14 -3.41 -24.84
CA ILE A 102 -7.38 -2.21 -24.53
C ILE A 102 -7.96 -1.64 -23.24
N ASN A 103 -7.14 -1.56 -22.19
CA ASN A 103 -7.51 -0.95 -20.92
C ASN A 103 -6.49 0.13 -20.56
N PHE A 104 -6.94 1.39 -20.43
CA PHE A 104 -6.06 2.51 -20.11
C PHE A 104 -5.41 2.33 -18.73
N ALA A 105 -4.15 2.76 -18.63
CA ALA A 105 -3.31 2.52 -17.45
C ALA A 105 -3.78 3.22 -16.16
N ASP A 106 -4.68 4.19 -16.27
CA ASP A 106 -5.26 5.01 -15.21
C ASP A 106 -6.74 4.67 -14.94
N THR A 107 -7.26 3.62 -15.58
CA THR A 107 -8.66 3.19 -15.48
C THR A 107 -8.76 1.84 -14.79
N ILE A 108 -9.50 1.77 -13.68
CA ILE A 108 -9.91 0.50 -13.07
C ILE A 108 -11.41 0.33 -13.26
N VAL A 109 -11.82 -0.82 -13.79
CA VAL A 109 -13.22 -1.26 -13.87
C VAL A 109 -13.29 -2.64 -13.24
N LEU A 110 -14.20 -2.84 -12.29
CA LEU A 110 -14.37 -4.14 -11.60
C LEU A 110 -15.29 -5.12 -12.35
N ASP A 111 -15.83 -4.68 -13.50
CA ASP A 111 -16.57 -5.52 -14.42
C ASP A 111 -15.61 -5.99 -15.53
N ASN A 112 -15.68 -7.27 -15.90
CA ASN A 112 -14.75 -7.84 -16.87
C ASN A 112 -15.27 -7.71 -18.30
N VAL A 113 -14.63 -6.86 -19.12
CA VAL A 113 -14.99 -6.76 -20.55
C VAL A 113 -14.76 -8.08 -21.31
N ALA A 114 -13.84 -8.91 -20.83
CA ALA A 114 -13.52 -10.19 -21.45
C ALA A 114 -14.65 -11.22 -21.34
N GLU A 115 -15.66 -11.00 -20.50
CA GLU A 115 -16.83 -11.87 -20.40
C GLU A 115 -17.93 -11.50 -21.40
N ILE A 116 -17.80 -10.34 -22.06
CA ILE A 116 -18.76 -9.90 -23.07
C ILE A 116 -18.40 -10.54 -24.41
N GLU A 117 -19.39 -11.09 -25.11
CA GLU A 117 -19.24 -11.58 -26.48
C GLU A 117 -19.26 -10.42 -27.50
N GLY A 118 -18.39 -10.51 -28.51
CA GLY A 118 -18.32 -9.53 -29.60
C GLY A 118 -17.54 -8.25 -29.25
N ASP A 119 -17.63 -7.25 -30.12
CA ASP A 119 -16.99 -5.95 -29.90
C ASP A 119 -17.76 -5.14 -28.84
N ALA A 120 -17.07 -4.64 -27.83
CA ALA A 120 -17.70 -3.97 -26.69
C ALA A 120 -16.81 -2.91 -26.06
N PHE A 121 -17.39 -1.98 -25.32
CA PHE A 121 -16.65 -1.04 -24.49
C PHE A 121 -17.49 -0.57 -23.30
N PHE A 122 -16.82 -0.19 -22.21
CA PHE A 122 -17.52 0.36 -21.05
C PHE A 122 -17.79 1.86 -21.21
N CYS A 123 -18.95 2.29 -20.71
CA CYS A 123 -19.40 3.67 -20.71
C CYS A 123 -20.12 4.03 -19.41
N GLN A 124 -20.21 5.32 -19.14
CA GLN A 124 -21.04 5.90 -18.08
C GLN A 124 -21.80 7.12 -18.62
N GLU A 125 -22.84 7.58 -17.93
CA GLU A 125 -23.57 8.80 -18.28
C GLU A 125 -23.32 9.92 -17.26
N ASP A 126 -22.75 11.04 -17.74
CA ASP A 126 -22.48 12.23 -16.94
C ASP A 126 -22.84 13.50 -17.71
N TYR A 127 -22.88 14.64 -17.03
CA TYR A 127 -22.96 15.94 -17.67
C TYR A 127 -21.70 16.19 -18.48
N MET A 128 -21.84 16.75 -19.68
CA MET A 128 -20.70 16.98 -20.54
C MET A 128 -19.73 18.01 -19.93
N SER A 129 -18.43 17.73 -20.07
CA SER A 129 -17.32 18.55 -19.58
C SER A 129 -16.14 18.45 -20.56
N ASP A 130 -15.13 19.29 -20.38
CA ASP A 130 -13.86 19.22 -21.13
C ASP A 130 -12.88 18.18 -20.54
N THR A 131 -13.28 17.48 -19.47
CA THR A 131 -12.48 16.46 -18.80
C THR A 131 -12.52 15.12 -19.55
N TRP A 132 -13.71 14.72 -20.00
CA TRP A 132 -13.97 13.40 -20.58
C TRP A 132 -14.20 13.44 -22.08
N THR A 133 -14.14 12.26 -22.71
CA THR A 133 -14.51 12.08 -24.11
C THR A 133 -15.92 11.44 -24.18
N TYR A 134 -16.88 12.17 -24.74
CA TYR A 134 -18.28 11.74 -24.89
C TYR A 134 -18.56 11.21 -26.29
N PHE A 135 -19.65 10.46 -26.46
CA PHE A 135 -20.06 9.96 -27.75
C PHE A 135 -21.59 9.91 -27.92
N ASP A 136 -22.00 9.86 -29.19
CA ASP A 136 -23.33 9.45 -29.60
C ASP A 136 -23.21 8.16 -30.42
N GLU A 137 -24.09 7.19 -30.18
CA GLU A 137 -24.17 5.93 -30.90
C GLU A 137 -25.53 5.68 -31.53
N LYS A 138 -25.54 4.87 -32.60
CA LYS A 138 -26.76 4.32 -33.19
C LYS A 138 -26.49 2.90 -33.66
N ASP A 139 -27.24 1.94 -33.10
CA ASP A 139 -27.16 0.51 -33.46
C ASP A 139 -25.72 -0.04 -33.39
N GLY A 140 -24.95 0.36 -32.36
CA GLY A 140 -23.56 -0.03 -32.15
C GLY A 140 -22.51 0.73 -32.97
N ARG A 141 -22.94 1.64 -33.86
CA ARG A 141 -22.05 2.53 -34.60
C ARG A 141 -21.89 3.86 -33.86
N ILE A 142 -20.65 4.28 -33.66
CA ILE A 142 -20.34 5.60 -33.07
C ILE A 142 -20.51 6.66 -34.16
N VAL A 143 -21.49 7.55 -33.98
CA VAL A 143 -21.83 8.58 -34.98
C VAL A 143 -21.11 9.90 -34.73
N ARG A 144 -20.82 10.21 -33.47
CA ARG A 144 -20.12 11.44 -33.08
C ARG A 144 -19.30 11.22 -31.81
N ILE A 145 -18.16 11.87 -31.75
CA ILE A 145 -17.28 11.91 -30.57
C ILE A 145 -17.05 13.38 -30.21
N TYR A 146 -17.09 13.68 -28.93
CA TYR A 146 -16.81 14.99 -28.34
C TYR A 146 -15.56 14.82 -27.47
N ASP A 147 -14.39 15.15 -27.99
CA ASP A 147 -13.10 14.92 -27.32
C ASP A 147 -12.67 16.18 -26.58
N LYS A 148 -12.90 16.21 -25.26
CA LYS A 148 -12.50 17.32 -24.38
C LYS A 148 -12.96 18.69 -24.89
N GLU A 149 -14.14 18.73 -25.48
CA GLU A 149 -14.74 19.97 -25.98
C GLU A 149 -15.38 20.74 -24.82
N PRO A 150 -15.12 22.05 -24.66
CA PRO A 150 -15.78 22.86 -23.64
C PRO A 150 -17.26 23.03 -23.99
N VAL A 151 -18.13 22.77 -23.02
CA VAL A 151 -19.59 22.74 -23.23
C VAL A 151 -20.25 23.93 -22.55
N LYS A 152 -21.21 24.54 -23.24
CA LYS A 152 -21.96 25.72 -22.77
C LYS A 152 -23.32 25.40 -22.14
N GLU A 153 -23.78 24.16 -22.27
CA GLU A 153 -25.11 23.70 -21.82
C GLU A 153 -24.99 22.41 -21.01
N GLU A 154 -25.84 22.26 -19.98
CA GLU A 154 -25.90 21.07 -19.11
C GLU A 154 -26.60 19.90 -19.82
N VAL A 155 -25.91 19.29 -20.77
CA VAL A 155 -26.39 18.09 -21.48
C VAL A 155 -25.73 16.86 -20.88
N ARG A 156 -26.53 15.83 -20.53
CA ARG A 156 -26.01 14.51 -20.15
C ARG A 156 -25.76 13.66 -21.40
N LYS A 157 -24.61 13.01 -21.46
CA LYS A 157 -24.24 12.08 -22.54
C LYS A 157 -23.45 10.90 -22.01
N LYS A 158 -23.37 9.85 -22.82
CA LYS A 158 -22.47 8.72 -22.58
C LYS A 158 -21.02 9.15 -22.81
N LEU A 159 -20.14 8.74 -21.91
CA LEU A 159 -18.69 8.93 -21.99
C LEU A 159 -17.97 7.59 -22.06
N PHE A 160 -16.79 7.59 -22.67
CA PHE A 160 -15.92 6.42 -22.69
C PHE A 160 -15.19 6.27 -21.35
N VAL A 161 -15.22 5.06 -20.80
CA VAL A 161 -14.56 4.75 -19.51
C VAL A 161 -13.07 4.43 -19.69
N GLY A 162 -12.64 3.98 -20.88
CA GLY A 162 -11.22 3.64 -21.15
C GLY A 162 -10.93 2.14 -21.31
N VAL A 163 -11.97 1.31 -21.43
CA VAL A 163 -11.86 -0.15 -21.63
C VAL A 163 -12.62 -0.57 -22.88
N PHE A 164 -11.94 -1.25 -23.81
CA PHE A 164 -12.45 -1.61 -25.13
C PHE A 164 -12.05 -3.04 -25.50
N GLN A 165 -12.97 -3.81 -26.09
CA GLN A 165 -12.72 -5.13 -26.68
C GLN A 165 -12.97 -5.08 -28.18
N PHE A 166 -11.97 -5.53 -28.95
CA PHE A 166 -12.02 -5.62 -30.40
C PHE A 166 -11.83 -7.07 -30.83
N THR A 167 -12.77 -7.61 -31.60
CA THR A 167 -12.68 -8.96 -32.13
C THR A 167 -11.78 -9.07 -33.36
N ASP A 168 -11.62 -7.97 -34.12
CA ASP A 168 -10.73 -7.87 -35.28
C ASP A 168 -9.63 -6.82 -35.06
N ALA A 169 -8.56 -7.22 -34.36
CA ALA A 169 -7.40 -6.37 -34.08
C ALA A 169 -6.70 -5.87 -35.37
N THR A 170 -6.73 -6.66 -36.45
CA THR A 170 -6.11 -6.29 -37.73
C THR A 170 -6.88 -5.17 -38.41
N CYS A 171 -8.22 -5.23 -38.40
CA CYS A 171 -9.08 -4.17 -38.90
C CYS A 171 -8.91 -2.89 -38.07
N PHE A 172 -8.88 -3.00 -36.74
CA PHE A 172 -8.66 -1.84 -35.88
C PHE A 172 -7.29 -1.18 -36.11
N ARG A 173 -6.23 -1.99 -36.30
CA ARG A 173 -4.91 -1.49 -36.69
C ARG A 173 -4.94 -0.71 -38.00
N LYS A 174 -5.66 -1.20 -39.03
CA LYS A 174 -5.83 -0.47 -40.30
C LYS A 174 -6.59 0.84 -40.13
N CYS A 175 -7.57 0.89 -39.22
CA CYS A 175 -8.29 2.12 -38.88
C CYS A 175 -7.34 3.17 -38.28
N LEU A 176 -6.40 2.76 -37.42
CA LEU A 176 -5.34 3.64 -36.91
C LEU A 176 -4.41 4.16 -38.03
N GLU A 177 -4.02 3.31 -38.99
CA GLU A 177 -3.22 3.75 -40.14
C GLU A 177 -3.96 4.77 -41.02
N SER A 178 -5.28 4.63 -41.16
CA SER A 178 -6.12 5.61 -41.82
C SER A 178 -6.18 6.92 -41.03
N ALA A 179 -6.29 6.84 -39.70
CA ALA A 179 -6.31 8.01 -38.82
C ALA A 179 -5.02 8.85 -38.95
N PHE A 180 -3.85 8.20 -39.02
CA PHE A 180 -2.56 8.90 -39.18
C PHE A 180 -2.39 9.65 -40.51
N LYS A 181 -3.22 9.33 -41.52
CA LYS A 181 -3.21 10.01 -42.83
C LYS A 181 -4.15 11.21 -42.89
N GLN A 182 -4.98 11.43 -41.88
CA GLN A 182 -5.91 12.55 -41.85
C GLN A 182 -5.18 13.83 -41.47
N ASP A 183 -5.35 14.87 -42.28
CA ASP A 183 -4.85 16.20 -41.96
C ASP A 183 -5.72 16.83 -40.87
N SER A 184 -5.10 17.32 -39.79
CA SER A 184 -5.75 18.17 -38.77
C SER A 184 -7.00 17.56 -38.12
N LEU A 185 -6.85 16.38 -37.49
CA LEU A 185 -7.90 15.81 -36.63
C LEU A 185 -8.18 16.71 -35.42
N LYS A 186 -9.47 16.90 -35.11
CA LYS A 186 -9.93 17.58 -33.88
C LYS A 186 -10.03 16.65 -32.67
N ILE A 187 -9.88 15.34 -32.89
CA ILE A 187 -9.96 14.29 -31.86
C ILE A 187 -8.71 13.42 -31.93
N SER A 188 -8.37 12.73 -30.83
CA SER A 188 -7.28 11.76 -30.80
C SER A 188 -7.39 10.72 -31.93
N THR A 189 -6.25 10.30 -32.51
CA THR A 189 -6.25 9.29 -33.60
C THR A 189 -6.86 7.96 -33.15
N PHE A 190 -6.79 7.63 -31.85
CA PHE A 190 -7.46 6.47 -31.28
C PHE A 190 -8.99 6.56 -31.43
N TYR A 191 -9.59 7.67 -31.01
CA TYR A 191 -11.04 7.85 -31.07
C TYR A 191 -11.54 7.95 -32.50
N TYR A 192 -10.76 8.56 -33.40
CA TYR A 192 -11.06 8.53 -34.84
C TYR A 192 -11.07 7.09 -35.37
N ALA A 193 -10.03 6.30 -35.07
CA ALA A 193 -9.97 4.90 -35.48
C ALA A 193 -11.10 4.05 -34.88
N LEU A 194 -11.48 4.30 -33.63
CA LEU A 194 -12.63 3.66 -32.98
C LEU A 194 -13.94 3.97 -33.73
N GLN A 195 -14.12 5.23 -34.13
CA GLN A 195 -15.27 5.64 -34.93
C GLN A 195 -15.30 4.91 -36.27
N GLU A 196 -14.18 4.86 -37.01
CA GLU A 196 -14.09 4.14 -38.29
C GLU A 196 -14.33 2.63 -38.14
N TYR A 197 -13.75 2.01 -37.12
CA TYR A 197 -13.95 0.60 -36.82
C TYR A 197 -15.41 0.27 -36.55
N SER A 198 -16.11 1.10 -35.76
CA SER A 198 -17.53 0.91 -35.43
C SER A 198 -18.47 0.95 -36.64
N LYS A 199 -18.02 1.51 -37.78
CA LYS A 199 -18.80 1.50 -39.04
C LYS A 199 -18.82 0.12 -39.68
N ILE A 200 -17.79 -0.67 -39.43
CA ILE A 200 -17.57 -2.01 -40.00
C ILE A 200 -17.98 -3.09 -39.00
N HIS A 201 -17.64 -2.87 -37.72
CA HIS A 201 -17.91 -3.78 -36.60
C HIS A 201 -18.73 -3.04 -35.54
N PRO A 202 -20.07 -3.16 -35.53
CA PRO A 202 -20.90 -2.55 -34.50
C PRO A 202 -20.46 -2.98 -33.09
N MET A 203 -20.25 -2.00 -32.21
CA MET A 203 -19.75 -2.24 -30.86
C MET A 203 -20.86 -2.06 -29.83
N ARG A 204 -20.90 -2.92 -28.81
CA ARG A 204 -21.85 -2.83 -27.71
C ARG A 204 -21.34 -1.86 -26.62
N PRO A 205 -21.99 -0.70 -26.41
CA PRO A 205 -21.75 0.10 -25.20
C PRO A 205 -22.33 -0.63 -23.98
N VAL A 206 -21.53 -0.81 -22.93
CA VAL A 206 -21.97 -1.42 -21.67
C VAL A 206 -21.85 -0.39 -20.56
N LEU A 207 -22.98 -0.11 -19.88
CA LEU A 207 -22.98 0.79 -18.73
C LEU A 207 -22.31 0.09 -17.54
N THR A 208 -21.35 0.77 -16.91
CA THR A 208 -20.73 0.33 -15.66
C THR A 208 -20.92 1.39 -14.58
N ASN A 209 -21.12 0.92 -13.33
CA ASN A 209 -21.09 1.76 -12.14
C ASN A 209 -19.82 1.52 -11.31
N SER A 210 -18.93 0.64 -11.79
CA SER A 210 -17.76 0.13 -11.08
C SER A 210 -16.47 0.72 -11.65
N TRP A 211 -16.50 1.98 -12.11
CA TRP A 211 -15.37 2.68 -12.69
C TRP A 211 -14.66 3.57 -11.67
N PHE A 212 -13.34 3.45 -11.62
CA PHE A 212 -12.44 4.23 -10.79
C PHE A 212 -11.36 4.85 -11.68
N ASP A 213 -11.39 6.18 -11.79
CA ASP A 213 -10.43 6.96 -12.57
C ASP A 213 -9.31 7.50 -11.69
N ILE A 214 -8.08 7.20 -12.08
CA ILE A 214 -6.84 7.61 -11.42
C ILE A 214 -6.15 8.71 -12.24
N GLY A 215 -6.79 9.19 -13.31
CA GLY A 215 -6.31 10.28 -14.14
C GLY A 215 -6.62 11.66 -13.55
N HIS A 216 -7.63 11.79 -12.68
CA HIS A 216 -8.10 13.07 -12.15
C HIS A 216 -8.17 13.08 -10.62
N GLU A 217 -7.63 14.12 -9.96
CA GLU A 217 -7.52 14.23 -8.49
C GLU A 217 -8.88 14.09 -7.78
N ASP A 218 -9.91 14.77 -8.29
CA ASP A 218 -11.27 14.73 -7.73
C ASP A 218 -11.90 13.34 -7.81
N LYS A 219 -11.67 12.61 -8.91
CA LYS A 219 -12.18 11.24 -9.04
C LYS A 219 -11.35 10.30 -8.19
N TYR A 220 -10.03 10.42 -8.18
CA TYR A 220 -9.12 9.60 -7.38
C TYR A 220 -9.50 9.57 -5.88
N TYR A 221 -9.78 10.73 -5.28
CA TYR A 221 -10.17 10.79 -3.87
C TYR A 221 -11.59 10.24 -3.62
N ASN A 222 -12.50 10.39 -4.59
CA ASN A 222 -13.85 9.81 -4.54
C ASN A 222 -13.87 8.30 -4.85
N SER A 223 -12.87 7.82 -5.58
CA SER A 223 -12.71 6.48 -6.13
C SER A 223 -11.85 5.58 -5.24
N LYS A 224 -11.62 5.94 -3.97
CA LYS A 224 -11.06 4.99 -3.01
C LYS A 224 -12.06 3.85 -2.84
N LEU A 225 -11.84 2.80 -3.65
CA LEU A 225 -12.29 1.43 -3.48
C LEU A 225 -12.35 1.17 -1.97
N GLU A 226 -13.50 0.70 -1.49
CA GLU A 226 -13.82 0.57 -0.07
C GLU A 226 -12.56 0.21 0.75
N VAL A 227 -12.25 1.03 1.75
CA VAL A 227 -11.10 0.84 2.65
C VAL A 227 -11.16 -0.60 3.16
N ARG A 228 -10.30 -1.47 2.61
CA ARG A 228 -10.25 -2.87 3.04
C ARG A 228 -9.70 -2.84 4.46
N ALA A 229 -10.59 -3.13 5.39
CA ALA A 229 -10.27 -3.27 6.79
C ALA A 229 -9.31 -4.47 6.99
N ARG A 230 -8.46 -4.41 8.03
CA ARG A 230 -7.69 -5.56 8.51
C ARG A 230 -8.65 -6.74 8.80
N GLU A 231 -8.18 -7.99 8.80
CA GLU A 231 -9.02 -9.22 8.87
C GLU A 231 -10.09 -9.27 9.98
N PHE A 232 -10.01 -8.43 11.01
CA PHE A 232 -10.96 -8.37 12.14
C PHE A 232 -11.77 -7.08 12.25
N ASN A 233 -11.49 -6.08 11.42
CA ASN A 233 -12.17 -4.80 11.43
C ASN A 233 -13.23 -4.78 10.32
N HIS A 234 -14.35 -4.11 10.55
CA HIS A 234 -15.34 -3.82 9.51
C HIS A 234 -15.55 -2.31 9.42
N ILE A 235 -15.50 -1.79 8.20
CA ILE A 235 -15.55 -0.36 7.92
C ILE A 235 -16.70 -0.08 6.97
N THR A 236 -17.50 0.93 7.29
CA THR A 236 -18.51 1.51 6.40
C THR A 236 -18.29 3.02 6.31
N ILE A 237 -18.52 3.61 5.14
CA ILE A 237 -18.22 5.03 4.89
C ILE A 237 -19.48 5.71 4.34
N ASP A 238 -19.98 6.69 5.08
CA ASP A 238 -20.96 7.68 4.58
C ASP A 238 -20.17 8.82 3.92
N LYS A 239 -19.99 8.73 2.59
CA LYS A 239 -19.23 9.72 1.82
C LYS A 239 -19.86 11.11 1.86
N ASN A 240 -21.19 11.20 1.91
CA ASN A 240 -21.91 12.48 1.92
C ASN A 240 -21.68 13.25 3.22
N ARG A 241 -21.55 12.53 4.34
CA ARG A 241 -21.27 13.13 5.65
C ARG A 241 -19.77 13.13 6.01
N GLY A 242 -18.94 12.42 5.25
CA GLY A 242 -17.53 12.22 5.60
C GLY A 242 -17.35 11.42 6.90
N ILE A 243 -18.22 10.43 7.15
CA ILE A 243 -18.20 9.65 8.39
C ILE A 243 -17.78 8.21 8.10
N LEU A 244 -16.73 7.76 8.77
CA LEU A 244 -16.33 6.36 8.82
C LEU A 244 -16.90 5.72 10.08
N LYS A 245 -17.57 4.58 9.95
CA LYS A 245 -17.98 3.74 11.08
C LYS A 245 -17.19 2.44 11.08
N LYS A 246 -16.53 2.18 12.20
CA LYS A 246 -15.70 1.00 12.43
C LYS A 246 -16.30 0.10 13.51
N THR A 247 -16.24 -1.20 13.29
CA THR A 247 -16.48 -2.27 14.28
C THR A 247 -15.33 -3.28 14.24
N SER A 248 -15.22 -4.14 15.25
CA SER A 248 -14.14 -5.14 15.34
C SER A 248 -14.62 -6.41 16.04
N ASP A 249 -14.12 -7.56 15.60
CA ASP A 249 -14.29 -8.86 16.26
C ASP A 249 -13.41 -9.00 17.51
N ASP A 250 -12.23 -8.36 17.53
CA ASP A 250 -11.39 -8.24 18.73
C ASP A 250 -11.89 -7.08 19.58
N LYS A 251 -12.85 -7.38 20.45
CA LYS A 251 -13.58 -6.40 21.26
C LYS A 251 -12.72 -5.72 22.31
N ASP A 252 -11.85 -6.48 23.00
CA ASP A 252 -11.02 -5.94 24.08
C ASP A 252 -9.99 -4.94 23.55
N LYS A 253 -9.28 -5.31 22.47
CA LYS A 253 -8.35 -4.40 21.80
C LYS A 253 -9.07 -3.16 21.29
N PHE A 254 -10.21 -3.36 20.63
CA PHE A 254 -10.95 -2.26 20.01
C PHE A 254 -11.58 -1.30 21.03
N ILE A 255 -12.08 -1.78 22.16
CA ILE A 255 -12.53 -0.91 23.25
C ILE A 255 -11.35 -0.10 23.82
N GLY A 256 -10.16 -0.70 23.91
CA GLY A 256 -8.92 0.03 24.25
C GLY A 256 -8.64 1.16 23.26
N GLU A 257 -8.75 0.89 21.96
CA GLU A 257 -8.61 1.88 20.89
C GLU A 257 -9.58 3.06 21.07
N ILE A 258 -10.88 2.77 21.29
CA ILE A 258 -11.91 3.79 21.51
C ILE A 258 -11.56 4.63 22.74
N LYS A 259 -11.17 3.99 23.86
CA LYS A 259 -10.79 4.69 25.09
C LYS A 259 -9.59 5.59 24.88
N TRP A 260 -8.63 5.19 24.04
CA TRP A 260 -7.49 6.04 23.72
C TRP A 260 -7.93 7.36 23.09
N TYR A 261 -8.81 7.30 22.07
CA TYR A 261 -9.34 8.52 21.44
C TYR A 261 -10.05 9.44 22.46
N LEU A 262 -10.86 8.85 23.35
CA LEU A 262 -11.68 9.62 24.30
C LEU A 262 -10.88 10.22 25.46
N LYS A 263 -9.70 9.69 25.76
CA LYS A 263 -8.88 10.11 26.91
C LYS A 263 -7.77 11.09 26.56
N LEU A 264 -7.53 11.35 25.28
CA LEU A 264 -6.56 12.37 24.87
C LEU A 264 -6.93 13.75 25.45
N PRO A 265 -5.95 14.51 25.98
CA PRO A 265 -6.15 15.91 26.36
C PRO A 265 -6.61 16.78 25.18
N ALA A 266 -7.43 17.79 25.47
CA ALA A 266 -8.10 18.61 24.47
C ALA A 266 -7.16 19.29 23.47
N ASP A 267 -5.98 19.74 23.91
CA ASP A 267 -5.01 20.44 23.07
C ASP A 267 -4.16 19.50 22.19
N VAL A 268 -4.22 18.18 22.40
CA VAL A 268 -3.58 17.17 21.53
C VAL A 268 -4.58 16.38 20.68
N GLU A 269 -5.89 16.62 20.81
CA GLU A 269 -6.92 15.93 20.01
C GLU A 269 -6.76 16.17 18.50
N TYR A 270 -6.05 17.22 18.08
CA TYR A 270 -5.81 17.53 16.67
C TYR A 270 -5.10 16.39 15.92
N VAL A 271 -4.45 15.46 16.61
CA VAL A 271 -3.76 14.32 15.99
C VAL A 271 -4.69 13.17 15.64
N ARG A 272 -5.90 13.10 16.22
CA ARG A 272 -6.86 12.02 15.95
C ARG A 272 -7.99 12.49 15.03
N PRO A 273 -8.75 11.56 14.43
CA PRO A 273 -10.03 11.88 13.86
C PRO A 273 -11.01 12.44 14.90
N ARG A 274 -11.90 13.32 14.45
CA ARG A 274 -13.02 13.74 15.27
C ARG A 274 -13.96 12.56 15.50
N ILE A 275 -14.34 12.31 16.75
CA ILE A 275 -15.31 11.26 17.10
C ILE A 275 -16.71 11.87 17.11
N PHE A 276 -17.65 11.23 16.42
CA PHE A 276 -19.05 11.65 16.34
C PHE A 276 -19.96 10.82 17.22
N ASP A 277 -19.73 9.51 17.28
CA ASP A 277 -20.53 8.56 18.05
C ASP A 277 -19.68 7.33 18.38
N TYR A 278 -19.98 6.66 19.49
CA TYR A 278 -19.25 5.46 19.90
C TYR A 278 -20.03 4.59 20.89
N SER A 279 -19.61 3.34 21.00
CA SER A 279 -20.02 2.42 22.05
C SER A 279 -18.82 1.63 22.53
N THR A 280 -18.61 1.61 23.85
CA THR A 280 -17.67 0.69 24.51
C THR A 280 -18.39 -0.53 25.09
N SER A 281 -19.65 -0.77 24.72
CA SER A 281 -20.38 -1.97 25.14
C SER A 281 -19.74 -3.20 24.51
N TYR A 282 -19.44 -4.20 25.33
CA TYR A 282 -18.89 -5.46 24.84
C TYR A 282 -19.85 -6.22 23.91
N VAL A 283 -21.16 -5.92 23.96
CA VAL A 283 -22.13 -6.55 23.06
C VAL A 283 -21.96 -6.01 21.63
N ASN A 284 -21.81 -4.70 21.48
CA ASN A 284 -21.71 -4.02 20.20
C ASN A 284 -20.78 -2.80 20.30
N PRO A 285 -19.45 -3.00 20.31
CA PRO A 285 -18.50 -1.90 20.32
C PRO A 285 -18.39 -1.30 18.91
N TYR A 286 -18.42 0.02 18.82
CA TYR A 286 -18.25 0.74 17.56
C TYR A 286 -17.69 2.14 17.79
N VAL A 287 -17.13 2.73 16.74
CA VAL A 287 -16.82 4.16 16.70
C VAL A 287 -17.13 4.73 15.33
N SER A 288 -17.79 5.88 15.31
CA SER A 288 -18.05 6.69 14.14
C SER A 288 -17.19 7.96 14.23
N MET A 289 -16.36 8.18 13.23
CA MET A 289 -15.35 9.22 13.24
C MET A 289 -15.22 9.89 11.86
N GLU A 290 -14.56 11.04 11.84
CA GLU A 290 -14.24 11.77 10.61
C GLU A 290 -13.41 10.91 9.65
N TYR A 291 -13.87 10.85 8.41
CA TYR A 291 -13.18 10.17 7.32
C TYR A 291 -12.24 11.14 6.61
N TYR A 292 -10.94 10.84 6.62
CA TYR A 292 -9.95 11.55 5.81
C TYR A 292 -9.57 10.73 4.59
N ALA A 293 -9.60 11.34 3.42
CA ALA A 293 -9.08 10.74 2.18
C ALA A 293 -7.54 10.86 2.07
N TYR A 294 -6.81 10.93 3.18
CA TYR A 294 -5.36 11.06 3.22
C TYR A 294 -4.64 9.75 2.85
N HIS A 295 -3.36 9.86 2.51
CA HIS A 295 -2.49 8.70 2.34
C HIS A 295 -1.89 8.28 3.67
N THR A 296 -1.66 6.98 3.84
CA THR A 296 -0.82 6.53 4.95
C THR A 296 0.65 6.71 4.60
N VAL A 297 1.50 6.92 5.60
CA VAL A 297 2.96 6.94 5.39
C VAL A 297 3.43 5.59 4.84
N HIS A 298 2.73 4.49 5.15
CA HIS A 298 2.97 3.16 4.55
C HIS A 298 2.83 3.20 3.02
N GLU A 299 1.72 3.75 2.51
CA GLU A 299 1.50 3.90 1.07
C GLU A 299 2.59 4.75 0.42
N LEU A 300 2.96 5.86 1.06
CA LEU A 300 4.04 6.73 0.58
C LEU A 300 5.40 6.03 0.60
N PHE A 301 5.67 5.24 1.63
CA PHE A 301 6.92 4.52 1.81
C PHE A 301 7.11 3.44 0.75
N LEU A 302 6.06 2.67 0.48
CA LEU A 302 6.10 1.59 -0.49
C LEU A 302 5.96 2.07 -1.93
N TYR A 303 5.06 3.01 -2.20
CA TYR A 303 4.63 3.34 -3.57
C TYR A 303 4.92 4.79 -3.97
N GLY A 304 5.01 5.74 -3.03
CA GLY A 304 5.26 7.17 -3.32
C GLY A 304 6.72 7.49 -3.66
N ASP A 305 6.98 8.32 -4.67
CA ASP A 305 8.31 8.75 -5.10
C ASP A 305 8.65 10.15 -4.56
N LEU A 306 8.73 10.22 -3.22
CA LEU A 306 8.97 11.46 -2.47
C LEU A 306 10.45 11.84 -2.47
N THR A 307 10.70 13.15 -2.54
CA THR A 307 12.02 13.77 -2.39
C THR A 307 12.55 13.69 -0.97
N LEU A 308 13.85 13.93 -0.80
CA LEU A 308 14.50 14.01 0.52
C LEU A 308 13.79 15.02 1.44
N GLN A 309 13.50 16.22 0.94
CA GLN A 309 12.86 17.27 1.74
C GLN A 309 11.46 16.85 2.21
N GLN A 310 10.66 16.23 1.35
CA GLN A 310 9.33 15.74 1.73
C GLN A 310 9.40 14.69 2.86
N TRP A 311 10.41 13.81 2.84
CA TRP A 311 10.61 12.86 3.95
C TRP A 311 11.03 13.54 5.24
N ILE A 312 11.90 14.55 5.17
CA ILE A 312 12.28 15.38 6.32
C ILE A 312 11.05 16.06 6.91
N ASP A 313 10.16 16.61 6.07
CA ASP A 313 8.95 17.29 6.52
C ASP A 313 7.99 16.31 7.22
N ILE A 314 7.77 15.14 6.64
CA ILE A 314 6.94 14.07 7.25
C ILE A 314 7.52 13.64 8.60
N PHE A 315 8.82 13.36 8.68
CA PHE A 315 9.45 12.93 9.94
C PHE A 315 9.44 14.03 10.99
N ASN A 316 9.66 15.29 10.63
CA ASN A 316 9.53 16.40 11.56
C ASN A 316 8.10 16.53 12.08
N ARG A 317 7.09 16.28 11.25
CA ARG A 317 5.70 16.34 11.70
C ARG A 317 5.34 15.21 12.65
N ILE A 318 5.84 13.99 12.40
CA ILE A 318 5.69 12.85 13.32
C ILE A 318 6.41 13.15 14.65
N ARG A 319 7.66 13.63 14.58
CA ARG A 319 8.47 14.00 15.73
C ARG A 319 7.78 15.06 16.60
N PHE A 320 7.22 16.09 15.96
CA PHE A 320 6.46 17.12 16.66
C PHE A 320 5.30 16.53 17.48
N VAL A 321 4.51 15.61 16.91
CA VAL A 321 3.42 14.95 17.64
C VAL A 321 3.94 14.12 18.81
N CYS A 322 5.01 13.35 18.59
CA CYS A 322 5.68 12.58 19.63
C CYS A 322 6.17 13.46 20.78
N ASP A 323 6.77 14.62 20.48
CA ASP A 323 7.24 15.57 21.50
C ASP A 323 6.08 16.25 22.23
N ASP A 324 5.00 16.55 21.52
CA ASP A 324 3.81 17.16 22.10
C ASP A 324 3.14 16.23 23.13
N PHE A 325 3.12 14.93 22.84
CA PHE A 325 2.68 13.90 23.78
C PHE A 325 3.55 13.81 25.05
N LYS A 326 4.84 14.16 24.98
CA LYS A 326 5.73 14.12 26.15
C LYS A 326 5.36 15.14 27.23
N ARG A 327 4.59 16.18 26.90
CA ARG A 327 4.08 17.17 27.88
C ARG A 327 3.19 16.53 28.94
N TYR A 328 2.61 15.37 28.66
CA TYR A 328 1.73 14.64 29.56
C TYR A 328 2.45 13.41 30.11
N THR A 329 2.65 13.38 31.42
CA THR A 329 3.41 12.33 32.09
C THR A 329 2.64 11.67 33.22
N VAL A 330 3.00 10.41 33.50
CA VAL A 330 2.60 9.68 34.70
C VAL A 330 3.81 8.99 35.30
N GLN A 331 3.87 8.96 36.63
CA GLN A 331 4.94 8.34 37.40
C GLN A 331 4.31 7.62 38.59
N ASP A 332 4.38 6.29 38.61
CA ASP A 332 3.94 5.48 39.73
C ASP A 332 4.64 4.10 39.76
N ALA A 333 4.42 3.35 40.85
CA ALA A 333 5.10 2.09 41.12
C ALA A 333 4.77 0.96 40.11
N ASN A 334 3.66 1.06 39.38
CA ASN A 334 3.23 0.04 38.42
C ASN A 334 3.99 0.12 37.09
N ILE A 335 4.79 1.17 36.85
CA ILE A 335 5.58 1.32 35.61
C ILE A 335 6.49 0.12 35.39
N ARG A 336 7.21 -0.33 36.42
CA ARG A 336 8.09 -1.50 36.31
C ARG A 336 7.32 -2.76 35.92
N GLN A 337 6.15 -2.98 36.50
CA GLN A 337 5.28 -4.12 36.15
C GLN A 337 4.80 -4.04 34.70
N ALA A 338 4.41 -2.85 34.22
CA ALA A 338 4.00 -2.66 32.84
C ALA A 338 5.14 -2.90 31.85
N LEU A 339 6.37 -2.48 32.17
CA LEU A 339 7.58 -2.77 31.37
C LEU A 339 7.85 -4.28 31.30
N GLU A 340 7.75 -4.98 32.44
CA GLU A 340 7.91 -6.44 32.50
C GLU A 340 6.86 -7.18 31.67
N GLU A 341 5.59 -6.83 31.85
CA GLU A 341 4.49 -7.42 31.10
C GLU A 341 4.68 -7.22 29.59
N MET A 342 5.03 -6.00 29.18
CA MET A 342 5.11 -5.61 27.78
C MET A 342 6.33 -6.17 27.05
N TYR A 343 7.48 -6.24 27.71
CA TYR A 343 8.74 -6.63 27.08
C TYR A 343 9.14 -8.07 27.34
N LEU A 344 9.05 -8.54 28.59
CA LEU A 344 9.51 -9.88 28.94
C LEU A 344 8.38 -10.89 28.87
N THR A 345 7.34 -10.75 29.71
CA THR A 345 6.28 -11.73 29.84
C THR A 345 5.59 -12.01 28.50
N LYS A 346 5.22 -10.95 27.78
CA LYS A 346 4.60 -11.06 26.46
C LYS A 346 5.52 -11.77 25.45
N THR A 347 6.81 -11.46 25.43
CA THR A 347 7.76 -12.09 24.49
C THR A 347 7.90 -13.58 24.77
N LEU A 348 8.09 -13.97 26.03
CA LEU A 348 8.17 -15.38 26.44
C LEU A 348 6.90 -16.14 26.07
N GLN A 349 5.72 -15.58 26.36
CA GLN A 349 4.44 -16.19 25.97
C GLN A 349 4.31 -16.40 24.46
N ARG A 350 4.88 -15.51 23.64
CA ARG A 350 4.85 -15.61 22.17
C ARG A 350 5.83 -16.68 21.68
N PHE A 351 7.01 -16.79 22.27
CA PHE A 351 7.91 -17.91 21.99
C PHE A 351 7.29 -19.25 22.39
N GLU A 352 6.65 -19.35 23.54
CA GLU A 352 5.95 -20.58 23.96
C GLU A 352 4.81 -20.95 23.00
N LYS A 353 4.09 -19.96 22.45
CA LYS A 353 3.10 -20.21 21.40
C LYS A 353 3.76 -20.70 20.11
N MET A 354 4.86 -20.09 19.70
CA MET A 354 5.62 -20.45 18.50
C MET A 354 6.25 -21.84 18.62
N LYS A 355 6.75 -22.23 19.80
CA LYS A 355 7.35 -23.55 20.08
C LYS A 355 6.37 -24.72 19.89
N LYS A 356 5.06 -24.46 20.00
CA LYS A 356 4.01 -25.45 19.76
C LYS A 356 3.76 -25.75 18.29
N ASP A 357 4.31 -24.94 17.39
CA ASP A 357 4.20 -25.14 15.94
C ASP A 357 5.42 -25.92 15.46
N GLU A 358 5.19 -27.14 14.97
CA GLU A 358 6.23 -28.09 14.55
C GLU A 358 7.18 -27.50 13.51
N ARG A 359 6.72 -26.53 12.71
CA ARG A 359 7.51 -25.83 11.69
C ARG A 359 8.63 -24.97 12.29
N PHE A 360 8.61 -24.70 13.60
CA PHE A 360 9.60 -23.88 14.27
C PHE A 360 10.53 -24.66 15.20
N LEU A 361 10.27 -25.94 15.48
CA LEU A 361 11.03 -26.73 16.47
C LEU A 361 12.54 -26.71 16.22
N ALA A 362 12.96 -26.90 14.96
CA ALA A 362 14.37 -26.87 14.58
C ALA A 362 15.05 -25.54 14.96
N PHE A 363 14.35 -24.41 14.84
CA PHE A 363 14.89 -23.09 15.21
C PHE A 363 15.07 -22.90 16.72
N PHE A 364 14.33 -23.66 17.54
CA PHE A 364 14.52 -23.66 19.00
C PHE A 364 15.72 -24.50 19.42
N GLU A 365 16.00 -25.59 18.71
CA GLU A 365 16.96 -26.61 19.12
C GLU A 365 18.33 -26.47 18.42
N SER A 366 18.36 -25.94 17.21
CA SER A 366 19.53 -25.92 16.32
C SER A 366 20.00 -24.50 15.99
N THR A 367 21.26 -24.39 15.58
CA THR A 367 21.84 -23.14 15.06
C THR A 367 21.03 -22.63 13.89
N ILE A 368 20.70 -21.33 13.92
CA ILE A 368 19.88 -20.69 12.90
C ILE A 368 20.79 -19.98 11.91
N THR A 369 20.62 -20.23 10.62
CA THR A 369 21.37 -19.51 9.58
C THR A 369 20.48 -18.49 8.91
N VAL A 370 20.83 -17.21 9.00
CA VAL A 370 20.11 -16.11 8.33
C VAL A 370 21.07 -15.35 7.43
N ASN A 371 20.79 -15.30 6.12
CA ASN A 371 21.61 -14.57 5.13
C ASN A 371 23.12 -14.89 5.25
N GLY A 372 23.45 -16.17 5.50
CA GLY A 372 24.81 -16.66 5.68
C GLY A 372 25.42 -16.48 7.07
N LYS A 373 24.76 -15.78 8.01
CA LYS A 373 25.22 -15.63 9.41
C LYS A 373 24.60 -16.70 10.30
N LYS A 374 25.41 -17.29 11.19
CA LYS A 374 24.98 -18.32 12.16
C LYS A 374 24.64 -17.69 13.51
N TYR A 375 23.42 -17.88 13.98
CA TYR A 375 22.92 -17.43 15.29
C TYR A 375 22.63 -18.61 16.21
N GLN A 376 22.66 -18.35 17.52
CA GLN A 376 22.30 -19.33 18.54
C GLN A 376 20.83 -19.79 18.36
N PRO A 377 20.48 -21.01 18.80
CA PRO A 377 19.10 -21.48 18.84
C PRO A 377 18.21 -20.57 19.70
N LEU A 378 16.91 -20.52 19.40
CA LEU A 378 15.97 -19.65 20.14
C LEU A 378 15.93 -19.96 21.64
N GLU A 379 16.14 -21.20 22.06
CA GLU A 379 16.19 -21.53 23.50
C GLU A 379 17.30 -20.77 24.23
N LYS A 380 18.49 -20.64 23.63
CA LYS A 380 19.58 -19.86 24.22
C LYS A 380 19.30 -18.35 24.15
N ILE A 381 18.66 -17.90 23.09
CA ILE A 381 18.26 -16.49 22.94
C ILE A 381 17.25 -16.11 24.01
N ILE A 382 16.27 -16.96 24.30
CA ILE A 382 15.28 -16.76 25.37
C ILE A 382 15.97 -16.56 26.71
N VAL A 383 16.93 -17.42 27.07
CA VAL A 383 17.70 -17.29 28.32
C VAL A 383 18.48 -15.97 28.36
N ALA A 384 19.09 -15.54 27.25
CA ALA A 384 19.79 -14.27 27.19
C ALA A 384 18.84 -13.06 27.36
N LEU A 385 17.63 -13.16 26.81
CA LEU A 385 16.60 -12.12 26.90
C LEU A 385 16.03 -11.96 28.31
N GLU A 386 15.92 -13.04 29.09
CA GLU A 386 15.50 -13.00 30.50
C GLU A 386 16.40 -12.12 31.36
N THR A 387 17.69 -12.02 31.02
CA THR A 387 18.65 -11.12 31.69
C THR A 387 18.69 -9.75 31.03
N THR A 388 18.77 -9.70 29.70
CA THR A 388 19.02 -8.44 28.97
C THR A 388 17.84 -7.47 29.05
N ILE A 389 16.60 -7.96 28.99
CA ILE A 389 15.42 -7.10 29.02
C ILE A 389 15.33 -6.30 30.33
N PRO A 390 15.39 -6.94 31.53
CA PRO A 390 15.40 -6.20 32.78
C PRO A 390 16.55 -5.19 32.88
N GLU A 391 17.77 -5.58 32.48
CA GLU A 391 18.96 -4.73 32.58
C GLU A 391 18.88 -3.49 31.69
N MET A 392 18.33 -3.62 30.48
CA MET A 392 18.33 -2.54 29.49
C MET A 392 17.03 -1.73 29.45
N LEU A 393 15.89 -2.29 29.84
CA LEU A 393 14.57 -1.70 29.56
C LEU A 393 13.79 -1.30 30.82
N TYR A 394 14.19 -1.70 32.03
CA TYR A 394 13.45 -1.35 33.27
C TYR A 394 13.94 -0.05 33.94
N ASP A 395 14.79 0.70 33.26
CA ASP A 395 15.39 1.95 33.71
C ASP A 395 14.53 3.19 33.39
N VAL A 396 13.21 3.01 33.32
CA VAL A 396 12.22 4.08 33.09
C VAL A 396 11.31 4.20 34.30
N ASP A 397 11.15 5.43 34.80
CA ASP A 397 10.32 5.75 35.95
C ASP A 397 9.16 6.69 35.61
N THR A 398 9.06 7.10 34.34
CA THR A 398 8.06 8.06 33.85
C THR A 398 7.55 7.59 32.49
N PHE A 399 6.23 7.56 32.32
CA PHE A 399 5.58 7.31 31.04
C PHE A 399 4.98 8.59 30.48
N ASN A 400 4.82 8.61 29.15
CA ASN A 400 4.21 9.71 28.41
C ASN A 400 3.03 9.18 27.59
N ILE A 401 2.22 10.07 27.01
CA ILE A 401 1.23 9.64 26.03
C ILE A 401 1.95 8.94 24.86
N ILE A 402 1.47 7.78 24.45
CA ILE A 402 1.92 7.05 23.27
C ILE A 402 0.72 6.57 22.47
N HIS A 403 0.87 6.42 21.15
CA HIS A 403 -0.08 5.68 20.33
C HIS A 403 0.02 4.17 20.61
N GLY A 404 1.22 3.68 20.88
CA GLY A 404 1.55 2.28 21.15
C GLY A 404 1.54 1.38 19.91
N ASP A 405 1.17 1.91 18.76
CA ASP A 405 1.27 1.22 17.46
C ASP A 405 1.58 2.21 16.34
N LEU A 406 2.50 3.15 16.57
CA LEU A 406 2.83 4.23 15.62
C LEU A 406 3.70 3.74 14.44
N CYS A 407 3.28 2.67 13.77
CA CYS A 407 3.88 2.24 12.52
C CYS A 407 3.34 3.07 11.34
N PHE A 408 4.04 3.06 10.20
CA PHE A 408 3.69 3.89 9.05
C PHE A 408 2.27 3.66 8.51
N ALA A 409 1.69 2.47 8.71
CA ALA A 409 0.31 2.16 8.30
C ALA A 409 -0.75 2.88 9.13
N ASN A 410 -0.40 3.34 10.33
CA ASN A 410 -1.30 4.00 11.28
C ASN A 410 -1.14 5.53 11.28
N ILE A 411 -0.27 6.07 10.42
CA ILE A 411 -0.02 7.50 10.27
C ILE A 411 -0.55 7.94 8.91
N MET A 412 -1.56 8.79 8.91
CA MET A 412 -2.10 9.43 7.71
C MET A 412 -1.53 10.83 7.56
N VAL A 413 -1.24 11.26 6.34
CA VAL A 413 -0.71 12.59 6.05
C VAL A 413 -1.50 13.26 4.93
N ASP A 414 -1.78 14.55 5.12
CA ASP A 414 -2.48 15.35 4.11
C ASP A 414 -1.62 15.56 2.86
N SER A 415 -2.25 16.06 1.79
CA SER A 415 -1.57 16.20 0.49
C SER A 415 -0.41 17.21 0.50
N ASN A 416 -0.36 18.13 1.48
CA ASN A 416 0.70 19.11 1.63
C ASN A 416 1.72 18.75 2.73
N PHE A 417 1.67 17.54 3.29
CA PHE A 417 2.57 17.06 4.35
C PHE A 417 2.61 17.93 5.62
N SER A 418 1.60 18.75 5.85
CA SER A 418 1.51 19.72 6.93
C SER A 418 0.80 19.17 8.15
N PHE A 419 -0.12 18.23 7.95
CA PHE A 419 -0.94 17.62 8.99
C PHE A 419 -0.81 16.10 8.96
N ILE A 420 -0.67 15.52 10.15
CA ILE A 420 -0.79 14.08 10.33
C ILE A 420 -1.98 13.76 11.20
N LYS A 421 -2.60 12.63 10.90
CA LYS A 421 -3.65 12.00 11.71
C LYS A 421 -3.21 10.59 12.05
N VAL A 422 -3.31 10.20 13.31
CA VAL A 422 -3.01 8.84 13.78
C VAL A 422 -4.29 8.08 14.03
N ILE A 423 -4.30 6.81 13.60
CA ILE A 423 -5.44 5.91 13.67
C ILE A 423 -4.99 4.54 14.17
N ASP A 424 -5.94 3.73 14.65
CA ASP A 424 -5.67 2.38 15.17
C ASP A 424 -4.63 2.34 16.32
N PRO A 425 -4.77 3.16 17.39
CA PRO A 425 -3.91 3.06 18.56
C PRO A 425 -3.98 1.68 19.21
N ARG A 426 -2.90 1.31 19.91
CA ARG A 426 -2.83 0.05 20.65
C ARG A 426 -3.89 -0.03 21.75
N GLY A 427 -4.20 1.10 22.36
CA GLY A 427 -5.22 1.23 23.40
C GLY A 427 -4.79 0.80 24.81
N LYS A 428 -3.61 0.18 24.96
CA LYS A 428 -3.00 -0.13 26.26
C LYS A 428 -1.50 -0.42 26.20
N PHE A 429 -0.79 -0.09 27.29
CA PHE A 429 0.58 -0.49 27.57
C PHE A 429 0.64 -1.05 29.01
N GLY A 430 0.62 -2.37 29.15
CA GLY A 430 0.34 -3.02 30.43
C GLY A 430 -1.02 -2.58 30.97
N THR A 431 -1.04 -2.02 32.18
CA THR A 431 -2.24 -1.49 32.85
C THR A 431 -2.61 -0.06 32.42
N TYR A 432 -1.73 0.64 31.69
CA TYR A 432 -1.94 2.02 31.25
C TYR A 432 -2.72 2.08 29.94
N ASP A 433 -3.56 3.11 29.78
CA ASP A 433 -4.46 3.30 28.65
C ASP A 433 -3.80 4.07 27.48
N ILE A 434 -3.48 5.35 27.71
CA ILE A 434 -2.84 6.25 26.75
C ILE A 434 -1.35 6.43 27.05
N TYR A 435 -0.91 6.08 28.26
CA TYR A 435 0.46 6.27 28.71
C TYR A 435 1.32 5.02 28.46
N GLY A 436 2.60 5.20 28.19
CA GLY A 436 3.57 4.11 28.11
C GLY A 436 5.00 4.59 27.89
N ASP A 437 5.89 3.64 27.62
CA ASP A 437 7.30 3.90 27.36
C ASP A 437 7.49 4.57 26.00
N PHE A 438 8.07 5.78 25.99
CA PHE A 438 8.34 6.52 24.75
C PHE A 438 9.28 5.75 23.79
N ARG A 439 10.20 4.93 24.31
CA ARG A 439 11.09 4.10 23.48
C ARG A 439 10.30 3.05 22.69
N TYR A 440 9.15 2.60 23.20
CA TYR A 440 8.24 1.71 22.46
C TYR A 440 7.61 2.40 21.26
N GLU A 441 7.25 3.67 21.40
CA GLU A 441 6.71 4.49 20.32
C GLU A 441 7.74 4.68 19.20
N LEU A 442 9.00 4.99 19.57
CA LEU A 442 10.10 5.05 18.61
C LEU A 442 10.35 3.70 17.94
N ALA A 443 10.36 2.61 18.71
CA ALA A 443 10.57 1.27 18.18
C ALA A 443 9.49 0.88 17.14
N LYS A 444 8.26 1.40 17.27
CA LYS A 444 7.20 1.21 16.27
C LYS A 444 7.45 1.97 14.96
N LEU A 445 8.14 3.10 15.01
CA LEU A 445 8.61 3.80 13.80
C LEU A 445 9.81 3.07 13.18
N PHE A 446 10.77 2.63 13.99
CA PHE A 446 11.91 1.81 13.57
C PHE A 446 11.45 0.54 12.84
N HIS A 447 10.47 -0.16 13.42
CA HIS A 447 9.86 -1.36 12.85
C HIS A 447 9.41 -1.17 11.38
N SER A 448 8.98 0.03 11.01
CA SER A 448 8.69 0.41 9.62
C SER A 448 9.96 0.79 8.83
N VAL A 449 10.75 1.75 9.31
CA VAL A 449 11.85 2.36 8.53
C VAL A 449 13.11 1.50 8.44
N ASP A 450 13.52 0.89 9.56
CA ASP A 450 14.69 0.03 9.70
C ASP A 450 14.33 -1.42 9.39
N GLY A 451 13.45 -2.03 10.19
CA GLY A 451 13.02 -3.42 10.02
C GLY A 451 12.18 -3.73 8.78
N LYS A 452 11.77 -2.72 8.01
CA LYS A 452 11.03 -2.88 6.74
C LYS A 452 9.73 -3.68 6.87
N TYR A 453 9.05 -3.63 8.02
CA TYR A 453 7.81 -4.36 8.26
C TYR A 453 6.77 -4.17 7.14
N ASP A 454 6.63 -2.92 6.68
CA ASP A 454 5.73 -2.52 5.60
C ASP A 454 5.96 -3.29 4.30
N PHE A 455 7.21 -3.64 3.97
CA PHE A 455 7.55 -4.46 2.80
C PHE A 455 7.19 -5.93 3.02
N ILE A 456 7.38 -6.44 4.25
CA ILE A 456 7.11 -7.83 4.60
C ILE A 456 5.61 -8.12 4.46
N ILE A 457 4.75 -7.29 5.05
CA ILE A 457 3.28 -7.49 4.99
C ILE A 457 2.67 -7.26 3.60
N LYS A 458 3.46 -6.78 2.64
CA LYS A 458 3.07 -6.62 1.23
C LYS A 458 3.81 -7.57 0.28
N ASP A 459 4.46 -8.60 0.82
CA ASP A 459 5.19 -9.60 0.04
C ASP A 459 6.27 -9.02 -0.88
N LEU A 460 6.82 -7.85 -0.52
CA LEU A 460 7.88 -7.17 -1.27
C LEU A 460 9.26 -7.67 -0.85
N PHE A 461 9.47 -8.99 -0.93
CA PHE A 461 10.72 -9.66 -0.59
C PHE A 461 10.91 -10.96 -1.38
N ASP A 462 12.18 -11.33 -1.59
CA ASP A 462 12.57 -12.66 -2.01
C ASP A 462 12.87 -13.51 -0.76
N LEU A 463 12.52 -14.79 -0.78
CA LEU A 463 12.74 -15.72 0.33
C LEU A 463 13.02 -17.12 -0.19
N ASP A 464 14.11 -17.70 0.30
CA ASP A 464 14.47 -19.10 0.23
C ASP A 464 14.73 -19.59 1.66
N TYR A 465 14.07 -20.67 2.09
CA TYR A 465 14.17 -21.15 3.46
C TYR A 465 14.07 -22.68 3.54
N ASN A 466 14.72 -23.24 4.56
CA ASN A 466 14.66 -24.66 4.87
C ASN A 466 14.48 -24.82 6.39
N ILE A 467 13.30 -25.34 6.78
CA ILE A 467 12.91 -25.51 8.17
C ILE A 467 13.80 -26.55 8.88
N GLU A 468 14.09 -27.68 8.23
CA GLU A 468 14.86 -28.79 8.83
C GLU A 468 16.28 -28.36 9.22
N THR A 469 16.89 -27.50 8.41
CA THR A 469 18.25 -26.97 8.63
C THR A 469 18.25 -25.57 9.28
N SER A 470 17.08 -25.04 9.67
CA SER A 470 16.91 -23.70 10.25
C SER A 470 17.57 -22.59 9.44
N CYS A 471 17.45 -22.66 8.10
CA CYS A 471 18.08 -21.74 7.17
C CYS A 471 17.06 -20.78 6.57
N ILE A 472 17.35 -19.47 6.59
CA ILE A 472 16.52 -18.39 6.06
C ILE A 472 17.42 -17.46 5.24
N ASN A 473 17.19 -17.40 3.93
CA ASN A 473 17.84 -16.44 3.05
C ASN A 473 16.76 -15.55 2.45
N TYR A 474 16.82 -14.26 2.74
CA TYR A 474 15.81 -13.33 2.28
C TYR A 474 16.42 -12.01 1.84
N ARG A 475 15.69 -11.33 0.97
CA ARG A 475 16.06 -10.00 0.49
C ARG A 475 14.83 -9.14 0.37
N ILE A 476 14.78 -8.05 1.13
CA ILE A 476 13.75 -7.03 0.96
C ILE A 476 13.92 -6.36 -0.40
N GLN A 477 12.83 -6.27 -1.16
CA GLN A 477 12.79 -5.56 -2.43
C GLN A 477 12.56 -4.05 -2.18
N ASP A 478 13.49 -3.44 -1.43
CA ASP A 478 13.42 -2.00 -1.12
C ASP A 478 13.68 -1.17 -2.38
N ARG A 479 13.12 0.04 -2.37
CA ARG A 479 13.29 1.00 -3.45
C ARG A 479 14.68 1.59 -3.44
N LYS A 480 15.24 1.70 -4.63
CA LYS A 480 16.43 2.53 -4.86
C LYS A 480 16.05 3.99 -4.71
N ARG A 481 16.53 4.61 -3.63
CA ARG A 481 16.50 6.05 -3.38
C ARG A 481 17.91 6.61 -3.53
N GLU A 482 18.03 7.88 -3.90
CA GLU A 482 19.33 8.57 -3.98
C GLU A 482 19.90 8.92 -2.58
N PHE A 483 19.11 8.71 -1.53
CA PHE A 483 19.46 8.97 -0.13
C PHE A 483 19.07 7.78 0.75
N ASN A 484 19.69 7.68 1.92
CA ASN A 484 19.38 6.67 2.93
C ASN A 484 18.27 7.16 3.86
N LEU A 485 17.04 6.66 3.69
CA LEU A 485 15.90 7.10 4.50
C LEU A 485 16.04 6.79 6.00
N TYR A 486 16.68 5.67 6.36
CA TYR A 486 16.93 5.34 7.76
C TYR A 486 17.86 6.37 8.40
N LYS A 487 18.90 6.81 7.67
CA LYS A 487 19.76 7.90 8.15
C LYS A 487 18.99 9.21 8.33
N VAL A 488 18.14 9.58 7.36
CA VAL A 488 17.29 10.78 7.47
C VAL A 488 16.39 10.72 8.70
N PHE A 489 15.82 9.55 8.97
CA PHE A 489 15.03 9.30 10.17
C PHE A 489 15.86 9.46 11.45
N LEU A 490 17.02 8.82 11.55
CA LEU A 490 17.93 8.94 12.71
C LEU A 490 18.36 10.39 12.93
N ASP A 491 18.72 11.11 11.87
CA ASP A 491 19.14 12.51 11.94
C ASP A 491 17.99 13.41 12.43
N THR A 492 16.75 13.10 12.00
CA THR A 492 15.56 13.87 12.40
C THR A 492 15.18 13.61 13.86
N PHE A 493 15.26 12.36 14.32
CA PHE A 493 14.90 11.93 15.67
C PHE A 493 16.11 11.87 16.63
N ALA A 494 17.23 12.51 16.29
CA ALA A 494 18.49 12.35 17.01
C ALA A 494 18.39 12.76 18.49
N ALA A 495 17.62 13.80 18.80
CA ALA A 495 17.42 14.28 20.17
C ALA A 495 16.53 13.31 20.98
N GLU A 496 15.53 12.72 20.35
CA GLU A 496 14.56 11.83 20.96
C GLU A 496 15.12 10.42 21.17
N ILE A 497 16.02 9.97 20.29
CA ILE A 497 16.74 8.70 20.40
C ILE A 497 17.88 8.84 21.43
N GLY A 498 18.67 9.90 21.35
CA GLY A 498 19.80 10.15 22.25
C GLY A 498 20.73 8.93 22.41
N ASN A 499 20.99 8.55 23.66
CA ASN A 499 21.83 7.40 24.00
C ASN A 499 21.05 6.06 24.04
N ASP A 500 19.75 6.06 23.73
CA ASP A 500 18.88 4.90 23.87
C ASP A 500 18.73 4.09 22.58
N LEU A 501 19.50 4.38 21.51
CA LEU A 501 19.42 3.67 20.22
C LEU A 501 19.40 2.14 20.40
N ARG A 502 20.35 1.58 21.16
CA ARG A 502 20.42 0.13 21.41
C ARG A 502 19.20 -0.40 22.17
N LYS A 503 18.57 0.40 23.02
CA LYS A 503 17.33 0.01 23.74
C LYS A 503 16.14 0.03 22.80
N VAL A 504 16.06 1.03 21.91
CA VAL A 504 15.02 1.10 20.86
C VAL A 504 15.15 -0.07 19.89
N GLU A 505 16.37 -0.40 19.44
CA GLU A 505 16.64 -1.57 18.59
C GLU A 505 16.29 -2.89 19.31
N LEU A 506 16.55 -3.00 20.62
CA LEU A 506 16.12 -4.18 21.39
C LEU A 506 14.60 -4.31 21.37
N ILE A 507 13.87 -3.22 21.62
CA ILE A 507 12.41 -3.22 21.58
C ILE A 507 11.90 -3.56 20.18
N GLU A 508 12.53 -3.04 19.12
CA GLU A 508 12.20 -3.38 17.73
C GLU A 508 12.39 -4.87 17.45
N ALA A 509 13.51 -5.46 17.88
CA ALA A 509 13.72 -6.90 17.75
C ALA A 509 12.63 -7.71 18.46
N LEU A 510 12.25 -7.30 19.69
CA LEU A 510 11.15 -7.93 20.42
C LEU A 510 9.81 -7.79 19.69
N LEU A 511 9.55 -6.67 19.00
CA LEU A 511 8.35 -6.51 18.18
C LEU A 511 8.29 -7.56 17.08
N PHE A 512 9.37 -7.77 16.32
CA PHE A 512 9.45 -8.79 15.28
C PHE A 512 9.31 -10.21 15.83
N LEU A 513 10.10 -10.55 16.86
CA LEU A 513 10.11 -11.90 17.43
C LEU A 513 8.76 -12.27 18.06
N SER A 514 8.11 -11.31 18.74
CA SER A 514 6.83 -11.55 19.41
C SER A 514 5.62 -11.61 18.46
N MET A 515 5.74 -11.13 17.22
CA MET A 515 4.62 -11.12 16.26
C MET A 515 4.57 -12.34 15.34
N ILE A 516 5.64 -13.12 15.23
CA ILE A 516 5.68 -14.34 14.41
C ILE A 516 4.41 -15.22 14.58
N PRO A 517 3.98 -15.61 15.80
CA PRO A 517 2.80 -16.47 15.96
C PRO A 517 1.45 -15.75 15.79
N LEU A 518 1.46 -14.45 15.44
CA LEU A 518 0.28 -13.68 15.03
C LEU A 518 0.10 -13.67 13.52
N HIS A 519 1.18 -13.88 12.76
CA HIS A 519 1.19 -13.92 11.30
C HIS A 519 0.98 -15.35 10.75
N GLY A 520 -0.04 -16.04 11.26
CA GLY A 520 -0.31 -17.44 10.91
C GLY A 520 -0.79 -17.66 9.48
N GLU A 521 -1.24 -16.59 8.81
CA GLU A 521 -1.69 -16.57 7.42
C GLU A 521 -0.57 -16.81 6.41
N SER A 522 0.70 -16.55 6.78
CA SER A 522 1.83 -16.63 5.87
C SER A 522 3.11 -17.08 6.57
N ILE A 523 3.49 -18.34 6.35
CA ILE A 523 4.80 -18.86 6.81
C ILE A 523 5.97 -18.05 6.21
N ARG A 524 5.79 -17.49 5.01
CA ARG A 524 6.80 -16.65 4.37
C ARG A 524 7.03 -15.37 5.17
N HIS A 525 5.97 -14.70 5.62
CA HIS A 525 6.07 -13.53 6.49
C HIS A 525 6.76 -13.90 7.80
N GLN A 526 6.36 -15.01 8.41
CA GLN A 526 6.95 -15.50 9.65
C GLN A 526 8.47 -15.75 9.54
N MET A 527 8.94 -16.37 8.46
CA MET A 527 10.37 -16.61 8.22
C MET A 527 11.15 -15.30 8.09
N VAL A 528 10.64 -14.33 7.32
CA VAL A 528 11.30 -13.04 7.16
C VAL A 528 11.31 -12.27 8.48
N MET A 529 10.19 -12.24 9.21
CA MET A 529 10.12 -11.61 10.54
C MET A 529 11.10 -12.23 11.54
N LEU A 530 11.26 -13.55 11.52
CA LEU A 530 12.26 -14.25 12.34
C LEU A 530 13.68 -13.82 11.96
N GLY A 531 14.00 -13.85 10.65
CA GLY A 531 15.31 -13.42 10.15
C GLY A 531 15.63 -11.97 10.53
N THR A 532 14.70 -11.05 10.30
CA THR A 532 14.82 -9.63 10.64
C THR A 532 14.95 -9.41 12.14
N GLY A 533 14.12 -10.06 12.96
CA GLY A 533 14.18 -9.96 14.41
C GLY A 533 15.52 -10.42 14.98
N LEU A 534 16.10 -11.51 14.45
CA LEU A 534 17.42 -12.01 14.84
C LEU A 534 18.54 -11.06 14.40
N GLU A 535 18.49 -10.55 13.17
CA GLU A 535 19.48 -9.60 12.66
C GLU A 535 19.53 -8.29 13.46
N ILE A 536 18.37 -7.77 13.88
CA ILE A 536 18.28 -6.57 14.74
C ILE A 536 18.74 -6.90 16.15
N LEU A 537 18.28 -8.02 16.74
CA LEU A 537 18.70 -8.44 18.07
C LEU A 537 20.22 -8.57 18.17
N ASN A 538 20.86 -9.11 17.13
CA ASN A 538 22.31 -9.28 17.09
C ASN A 538 23.11 -7.96 17.12
N ARG A 539 22.51 -6.83 16.74
CA ARG A 539 23.15 -5.50 16.86
C ARG A 539 23.27 -5.07 18.32
N VAL A 540 22.41 -5.60 19.18
CA VAL A 540 22.32 -5.23 20.60
C VAL A 540 22.89 -6.30 21.51
N VAL A 541 22.60 -7.57 21.26
CA VAL A 541 23.04 -8.72 22.05
C VAL A 541 23.83 -9.63 21.13
N ASN A 542 25.08 -9.95 21.46
CA ASN A 542 25.84 -10.88 20.63
C ASN A 542 25.21 -12.28 20.71
N ILE A 543 24.42 -12.63 19.70
CA ILE A 543 23.73 -13.93 19.58
C ILE A 543 24.34 -14.79 18.48
N GLN A 544 25.48 -14.39 17.92
CA GLN A 544 26.20 -15.22 16.95
C GLN A 544 26.83 -16.43 17.63
N VAL A 545 27.02 -17.50 16.88
CA VAL A 545 27.84 -18.63 17.32
C VAL A 545 29.29 -18.19 17.25
N GLU A 546 29.99 -18.15 18.38
CA GLU A 546 31.43 -17.87 18.41
C GLU A 546 32.18 -18.99 17.66
N GLY A 547 32.89 -18.63 16.58
CA GLY A 547 33.79 -19.51 15.83
C GLY A 547 33.41 -19.76 14.37
N GLU A 548 33.98 -18.94 13.48
CA GLU A 548 34.54 -19.25 12.15
C GLU A 548 34.80 -17.89 11.47
N GLU A 549 35.99 -17.32 11.71
CA GLU A 549 36.56 -16.27 10.84
C GLU A 549 36.72 -16.76 9.40
#